data_AF-A0A8D8NV73-F1
#
_entry.id   AF-A0A8D8NV73-F1
#
_cell.length_a   1.000
_cell.length_b   1.000
_cell.length_c   1.000
_cell.angle_alpha   90.00
_cell.angle_beta   90.00
_cell.angle_gamma   90.00
#
_symmetry.space_group_name_H-M   'P 1'
#
loop_
_entity.id
_entity.type
_entity.pdbx_description
1 polymer ?
#
loop_
_entity_poly.entity_id
_entity_poly.type
_entity_poly.pdbx_seq_one_letter_code
_entity_poly.pdbx_strand_id
1 'polypeptide(L)'
;MSLVCSISNEVPEHPVVSPRSGAIFEKRLIEKYIVENECDPINGEHLNAEELIEIKTPPIVRPKPPSATSIPATLKMMQDEWDALMLHAFTQRQQLQTARQELSHALYQHDAACRVIARLNKEVAAAREALATL
;
A
#
# COMPACT_ATOMS: atom_id res chain seq x y z
N MET A 1 6.42 14.20 -17.30
CA MET A 1 6.32 13.26 -16.16
C MET A 1 6.53 14.08 -14.90
N SER A 2 5.61 14.04 -13.95
CA SER A 2 5.77 14.68 -12.65
C SER A 2 6.48 13.73 -11.68
N LEU A 3 7.29 14.28 -10.77
CA LEU A 3 7.76 13.54 -9.60
C LEU A 3 6.54 13.22 -8.72
N VAL A 4 6.47 12.00 -8.21
CA VAL A 4 5.36 11.54 -7.35
C VAL A 4 5.97 10.92 -6.09
N CYS A 5 5.47 11.34 -4.93
CA CYS A 5 5.85 10.80 -3.63
C CYS A 5 5.30 9.38 -3.48
N SER A 6 6.15 8.40 -3.15
CA SER A 6 5.73 7.01 -2.99
C SER A 6 4.88 6.73 -1.72
N ILE A 7 4.78 7.70 -0.79
CA ILE A 7 3.92 7.59 0.40
C ILE A 7 2.53 8.19 0.13
N SER A 8 2.47 9.44 -0.31
CA SER A 8 1.20 10.16 -0.50
C SER A 8 0.60 10.03 -1.90
N ASN A 9 1.37 9.54 -2.87
CA ASN A 9 1.04 9.61 -4.30
C ASN A 9 0.76 11.02 -4.83
N GLU A 10 1.21 12.05 -4.12
CA GLU A 10 1.11 13.43 -4.53
C GLU A 10 2.44 13.94 -5.10
N VAL A 11 2.38 15.06 -5.83
CA VAL A 11 3.57 15.78 -6.26
C VAL A 11 4.21 16.43 -5.02
N PRO A 12 5.44 16.06 -4.64
CA PRO A 12 6.10 16.61 -3.47
C PRO A 12 6.45 18.10 -3.66
N GLU A 13 6.34 18.88 -2.59
CA GLU A 13 6.84 20.25 -2.51
C GLU A 13 8.35 20.24 -2.28
N HIS A 14 8.83 19.37 -1.40
CA HIS A 14 10.24 19.16 -1.11
C HIS A 14 10.65 17.71 -1.43
N PRO A 15 10.93 17.40 -2.71
CA PRO A 15 11.29 16.06 -3.12
C PRO A 15 12.65 15.64 -2.57
N VAL A 16 12.68 14.48 -1.91
CA VAL A 16 13.90 13.79 -1.48
C VAL A 16 13.91 12.37 -2.01
N VAL A 17 15.10 11.83 -2.28
CA VAL A 17 15.30 10.45 -2.70
C VAL A 17 16.01 9.67 -1.61
N SER A 18 15.51 8.45 -1.36
CA SER A 18 16.25 7.47 -0.59
C SER A 18 17.31 6.81 -1.47
N PRO A 19 18.60 6.78 -1.06
CA PRO A 19 19.65 6.08 -1.80
C PRO A 19 19.47 4.55 -1.77
N ARG A 20 18.62 4.03 -0.88
CA ARG A 20 18.37 2.59 -0.72
C ARG A 20 17.36 2.08 -1.76
N SER A 21 16.16 2.65 -1.75
CA SER A 21 15.09 2.26 -2.68
C SER A 21 15.14 3.01 -4.02
N GLY A 22 15.84 4.14 -4.09
CA GLY A 22 15.79 5.04 -5.25
C GLY A 22 14.43 5.73 -5.45
N ALA A 23 13.50 5.55 -4.50
CA ALA A 23 12.16 6.13 -4.56
C ALA A 23 12.17 7.60 -4.12
N ILE A 24 11.19 8.35 -4.61
CA ILE A 24 11.02 9.78 -4.34
C ILE A 24 9.96 9.94 -3.25
N PHE A 25 10.24 10.80 -2.28
CA PHE A 25 9.37 11.09 -1.16
C PHE A 25 9.23 12.59 -0.94
N GLU A 26 8.15 12.97 -0.26
CA GLU A 26 8.02 14.27 0.37
C GLU A 26 8.85 14.28 1.66
N LYS A 27 9.77 15.24 1.81
CA LYS A 27 10.71 15.32 2.95
C LYS A 27 10.03 15.17 4.30
N ARG A 28 8.94 15.92 4.53
CA ARG A 28 8.17 15.88 5.78
C ARG A 28 7.60 14.50 6.11
N LEU A 29 7.23 13.71 5.09
CA LEU A 29 6.61 12.40 5.29
C LEU A 29 7.66 11.33 5.57
N ILE A 30 8.75 11.30 4.82
CA ILE A 30 9.80 10.30 5.01
C ILE A 30 10.58 10.52 6.30
N GLU A 31 10.84 11.77 6.69
CA GLU A 31 11.50 12.06 7.98
C GLU A 31 10.67 11.55 9.17
N LYS A 32 9.34 11.75 9.12
CA LYS A 32 8.44 11.19 10.15
C LYS A 32 8.47 9.66 10.16
N TYR A 33 8.45 9.04 8.97
CA TYR A 33 8.49 7.59 8.86
C TYR A 33 9.79 7.00 9.42
N ILE A 34 10.94 7.62 9.12
CA ILE A 34 12.26 7.23 9.63
C ILE A 34 12.32 7.37 11.16
N VAL A 35 11.77 8.44 11.72
CA VAL A 35 11.73 8.63 13.19
C VAL A 35 10.91 7.53 13.88
N GLU A 36 9.86 7.02 13.23
CA GLU A 36 8.99 6.00 13.81
C GLU A 36 9.49 4.56 13.58
N ASN A 37 10.13 4.28 12.45
CA ASN A 37 10.42 2.91 12.00
C ASN A 37 11.91 2.63 11.70
N GLU A 38 12.76 3.66 11.66
CA GLU A 38 14.21 3.58 11.37
C GLU A 38 14.56 2.84 10.06
N CYS A 39 13.62 2.83 9.09
CA CYS A 39 13.77 2.10 7.84
C CYS A 39 13.15 2.85 6.65
N ASP A 40 13.48 2.40 5.44
CA ASP A 40 12.88 2.85 4.20
C ASP A 40 11.52 2.15 3.96
N PRO A 41 10.45 2.90 3.65
CA PRO A 41 9.09 2.35 3.53
C PRO A 41 8.88 1.40 2.34
N ILE A 42 9.80 1.34 1.36
CA ILE A 42 9.64 0.53 0.14
C ILE A 42 10.35 -0.81 0.27
N ASN A 43 11.62 -0.80 0.67
CA ASN A 43 12.44 -2.02 0.74
C ASN A 43 12.68 -2.51 2.18
N GLY A 44 12.34 -1.72 3.21
CA GLY A 44 12.54 -2.08 4.61
C GLY A 44 14.00 -2.05 5.07
N GLU A 45 14.91 -1.48 4.29
CA GLU A 45 16.32 -1.33 4.68
C GLU A 45 16.50 -0.19 5.67
N HIS A 46 17.52 -0.30 6.54
CA HIS A 46 17.84 0.76 7.50
C HIS A 46 18.20 2.06 6.77
N LEU A 47 17.53 3.15 7.14
CA LEU A 47 17.70 4.46 6.50
C LEU A 47 17.70 5.55 7.55
N ASN A 48 18.75 6.38 7.54
CA ASN A 48 18.84 7.57 8.38
C ASN A 48 18.37 8.82 7.61
N ALA A 49 17.86 9.82 8.33
CA ALA A 49 17.39 11.07 7.74
C ALA A 49 18.52 11.85 7.02
N GLU A 50 19.78 11.70 7.46
CA GLU A 50 20.95 12.34 6.85
C GLU A 50 21.33 11.71 5.50
N GLU A 51 20.94 10.46 5.25
CA GLU A 51 21.21 9.76 4.00
C GLU A 51 20.26 10.20 2.87
N LEU A 52 19.21 10.99 3.19
CA LEU A 52 18.26 11.50 2.20
C LEU A 52 18.90 12.54 1.28
N ILE A 53 18.71 12.37 -0.02
CA ILE A 53 19.25 13.27 -1.03
C ILE A 53 18.13 14.20 -1.53
N GLU A 54 18.28 15.50 -1.31
CA GLU A 54 17.33 16.50 -1.80
C GLU A 54 17.43 16.71 -3.31
N ILE A 55 16.28 16.68 -4.00
CA ILE A 55 16.20 17.01 -5.42
C ILE A 55 15.82 18.48 -5.57
N LYS A 56 16.68 19.26 -6.23
CA LYS A 56 16.36 20.64 -6.60
C LYS A 56 15.46 20.65 -7.82
N THR A 57 14.17 20.86 -7.61
CA THR A 57 13.20 21.10 -8.69
C THR A 57 12.61 22.51 -8.63
N PRO A 58 12.20 23.09 -9.77
CA PRO A 58 11.42 24.32 -9.75
C PRO A 58 10.12 24.09 -8.96
N PRO A 59 9.67 25.05 -8.14
CA PRO A 59 8.47 24.90 -7.34
C PRO A 59 7.25 24.69 -8.25
N ILE A 60 6.57 23.56 -8.07
CA ILE A 60 5.33 23.26 -8.79
C ILE A 60 4.19 23.92 -8.01
N VAL A 61 3.76 25.09 -8.49
CA VAL A 61 2.64 25.81 -7.88
C VAL A 61 1.34 25.33 -8.52
N ARG A 62 0.49 24.66 -7.73
CA ARG A 62 -0.89 24.39 -8.15
C ARG A 62 -1.68 25.69 -8.07
N PRO A 63 -2.40 26.10 -9.14
CA PRO A 63 -3.25 27.28 -9.09
C PRO A 63 -4.30 27.11 -8.00
N LYS A 64 -4.40 28.06 -7.07
CA LYS A 64 -5.47 28.05 -6.06
C LYS A 64 -6.81 28.20 -6.76
N PRO A 65 -7.81 27.36 -6.44
CA PRO A 65 -9.15 27.53 -6.99
C PRO A 65 -9.73 28.87 -6.53
N PRO A 66 -10.45 29.60 -7.40
CA PRO A 66 -10.93 30.96 -7.11
C PRO A 66 -11.88 31.04 -5.91
N SER A 67 -12.51 29.92 -5.54
CA SER A 67 -13.37 29.80 -4.36
C SER A 67 -12.60 29.87 -3.03
N ALA A 68 -11.29 29.59 -3.00
CA ALA A 68 -10.46 29.55 -1.80
C ALA A 68 -9.88 30.92 -1.40
N THR A 69 -10.70 31.97 -1.45
CA THR A 69 -10.28 33.36 -1.22
C THR A 69 -10.83 33.96 0.07
N SER A 70 -11.77 33.30 0.74
CA SER A 70 -12.35 33.74 2.02
C SER A 70 -12.11 32.72 3.14
N ILE A 71 -12.07 33.20 4.40
CA ILE A 71 -11.94 32.34 5.57
C ILE A 71 -13.04 31.26 5.61
N PRO A 72 -14.34 31.60 5.39
CA PRO A 72 -15.40 30.59 5.35
C PRO A 72 -15.18 29.53 4.27
N ALA A 73 -14.74 29.91 3.08
CA ALA A 73 -14.49 28.96 2.00
C ALA A 73 -13.31 28.02 2.29
N THR A 74 -12.26 28.53 2.95
CA THR A 74 -11.11 27.71 3.37
C THR A 74 -11.51 26.70 4.44
N LEU A 75 -12.32 27.10 5.41
CA LEU A 75 -12.85 26.19 6.43
C LEU A 75 -13.75 25.12 5.81
N LYS A 76 -14.59 25.49 4.84
CA LYS A 76 -15.42 24.52 4.12
C LYS A 76 -14.58 23.49 3.35
N MET A 77 -13.53 23.93 2.65
CA MET A 77 -12.61 23.03 1.98
C MET A 77 -11.93 22.05 2.96
N MET A 78 -11.48 22.53 4.12
CA MET A 78 -10.90 21.66 5.15
C MET A 78 -11.91 20.64 5.70
N GLN A 79 -13.18 21.02 5.87
CA GLN A 79 -14.26 20.10 6.25
C GLN A 79 -14.48 19.04 5.18
N ASP A 80 -14.54 19.43 3.91
CA ASP A 80 -14.77 18.51 2.79
C ASP A 80 -13.63 17.49 2.66
N GLU A 81 -12.37 17.92 2.80
CA GLU A 81 -11.19 17.02 2.79
C GLU A 81 -11.20 16.06 4.00
N TRP A 82 -11.60 16.55 5.18
CA TRP A 82 -11.73 15.72 6.37
C TRP A 82 -12.83 14.66 6.20
N ASP A 83 -14.00 15.05 5.71
CA ASP A 83 -15.10 14.13 5.44
C ASP A 83 -14.70 13.06 4.42
N ALA A 84 -13.99 13.45 3.35
CA ALA A 84 -13.45 12.52 2.36
C ALA A 84 -12.46 11.53 2.98
N LEU A 85 -11.53 12.00 3.82
CA LEU A 85 -10.57 11.14 4.52
C LEU A 85 -11.27 10.15 5.45
N MET A 86 -12.28 10.60 6.20
CA MET A 86 -13.03 9.75 7.14
C MET A 86 -13.82 8.66 6.40
N LEU A 87 -14.47 8.99 5.28
CA LEU A 87 -15.17 8.03 4.42
C LEU A 87 -14.21 7.04 3.77
N HIS A 88 -13.05 7.50 3.31
CA HIS A 88 -12.00 6.64 2.76
C HIS A 88 -11.48 5.65 3.82
N ALA A 89 -11.14 6.14 5.02
CA ALA A 89 -10.66 5.30 6.11
C ALA A 89 -11.70 4.25 6.54
N PHE A 90 -12.99 4.62 6.58
CA PHE A 90 -14.07 3.67 6.86
C PHE A 90 -14.16 2.59 5.78
N THR A 91 -14.19 2.99 4.51
CA THR A 91 -14.27 2.07 3.37
C THR A 91 -13.07 1.12 3.31
N GLN A 92 -11.86 1.64 3.55
CA GLN A 92 -10.64 0.85 3.59
C GLN A 92 -10.66 -0.20 4.70
N ARG A 93 -11.17 0.14 5.90
CA ARG A 93 -11.36 -0.83 7.00
C ARG A 93 -12.37 -1.91 6.63
N GLN A 94 -13.47 -1.54 5.98
CA GLN A 94 -14.48 -2.49 5.50
C GLN A 94 -13.89 -3.45 4.46
N GLN A 95 -13.16 -2.94 3.47
CA GLN A 95 -12.48 -3.75 2.46
C GLN A 95 -11.46 -4.71 3.09
N LEU A 96 -10.71 -4.25 4.09
CA LEU A 96 -9.77 -5.09 4.83
C LEU A 96 -10.46 -6.24 5.56
N GLN A 97 -11.62 -5.99 6.19
CA GLN A 97 -12.42 -7.03 6.83
C GLN A 97 -12.96 -8.04 5.82
N THR A 98 -13.53 -7.58 4.71
CA THR A 98 -14.02 -8.46 3.63
C THR A 98 -12.91 -9.32 3.06
N ALA A 99 -11.75 -8.73 2.71
CA ALA A 99 -10.62 -9.46 2.16
C ALA A 99 -10.10 -10.54 3.13
N ARG A 100 -10.10 -10.29 4.45
CA ARG A 100 -9.74 -11.30 5.46
C ARG A 100 -10.74 -12.46 5.49
N GLN A 101 -12.04 -12.18 5.35
CA GLN A 101 -13.07 -13.22 5.31
C GLN A 101 -12.96 -14.08 4.04
N GLU A 102 -12.78 -13.44 2.88
CA GLU A 102 -12.58 -14.11 1.60
C GLU A 102 -11.32 -14.98 1.61
N LEU A 103 -10.21 -14.47 2.14
CA LEU A 103 -8.97 -15.22 2.30
C LEU A 103 -9.17 -16.45 3.20
N SER A 104 -9.87 -16.29 4.33
CA SER A 104 -10.15 -17.41 5.25
C SER A 104 -10.95 -18.51 4.54
N HIS A 105 -11.98 -18.12 3.79
CA HIS A 105 -12.77 -19.06 3.01
C HIS A 105 -11.95 -19.77 1.92
N ALA A 106 -11.10 -19.03 1.19
CA ALA A 106 -10.21 -19.60 0.19
C ALA A 106 -9.22 -20.63 0.79
N LEU A 107 -8.66 -20.34 1.97
CA LEU A 107 -7.77 -21.26 2.67
C LEU A 107 -8.49 -22.55 3.12
N TYR A 108 -9.73 -22.45 3.61
CA TYR A 108 -10.54 -23.63 3.94
C TYR A 108 -10.83 -24.49 2.70
N GLN A 109 -11.20 -23.85 1.58
CA GLN A 109 -11.42 -24.56 0.32
C GLN A 109 -10.13 -25.22 -0.19
N HIS A 110 -8.98 -24.55 -0.06
CA HIS A 110 -7.68 -25.10 -0.42
C HIS A 110 -7.35 -26.36 0.40
N ASP A 111 -7.51 -26.34 1.73
CA ASP A 111 -7.28 -27.53 2.56
C ASP A 111 -8.22 -28.69 2.18
N ALA A 112 -9.51 -28.39 1.95
CA ALA A 112 -10.47 -29.39 1.50
C ALA A 112 -10.07 -30.01 0.15
N ALA A 113 -9.61 -29.20 -0.81
CA ALA A 113 -9.11 -29.67 -2.10
C ALA A 113 -7.86 -30.56 -1.92
N CYS A 114 -6.91 -30.16 -1.07
CA CYS A 114 -5.73 -30.97 -0.77
C CYS A 114 -6.10 -32.35 -0.21
N ARG A 115 -7.11 -32.44 0.67
CA ARG A 115 -7.61 -33.73 1.19
C ARG A 115 -8.21 -34.60 0.10
N VAL A 116 -8.97 -34.01 -0.83
CA VAL A 116 -9.55 -34.73 -1.97
C VAL A 116 -8.44 -35.25 -2.90
N ILE A 117 -7.44 -34.42 -3.22
CA ILE A 117 -6.29 -34.81 -4.04
C ILE A 117 -5.53 -35.96 -3.37
N ALA A 118 -5.26 -35.87 -2.07
CA ALA A 118 -4.58 -36.94 -1.33
C ALA A 118 -5.36 -38.26 -1.36
N ARG A 119 -6.69 -38.21 -1.24
CA ARG A 119 -7.56 -39.39 -1.37
C ARG A 119 -7.50 -39.97 -2.79
N LEU A 120 -7.69 -39.14 -3.82
CA LEU A 120 -7.65 -39.57 -5.21
C LEU A 120 -6.28 -40.16 -5.59
N ASN A 121 -5.18 -39.59 -5.08
CA ASN A 121 -3.84 -40.14 -5.30
C ASN A 121 -3.70 -41.56 -4.73
N LYS A 122 -4.29 -41.84 -3.56
CA LYS A 122 -4.30 -43.20 -2.99
C LYS A 122 -5.16 -44.15 -3.81
N GLU A 123 -6.35 -43.72 -4.25
CA GLU A 123 -7.23 -44.52 -5.10
C GLU A 123 -6.59 -44.85 -6.45
N VAL A 124 -5.93 -43.87 -7.08
CA VAL A 124 -5.20 -44.05 -8.34
C VAL A 124 -4.00 -44.99 -8.16
N ALA A 125 -3.25 -44.88 -7.06
CA ALA A 125 -2.15 -45.78 -6.77
C ALA A 125 -2.64 -47.24 -6.61
N ALA A 126 -3.70 -47.45 -5.82
CA ALA A 126 -4.30 -48.77 -5.63
C ALA A 126 -4.85 -49.36 -6.95
N ALA A 127 -5.48 -48.55 -7.79
CA ALA A 127 -5.98 -49.00 -9.10
C ALA A 127 -4.83 -49.42 -10.05
N ARG A 128 -3.70 -48.70 -10.03
CA ARG A 128 -2.51 -49.04 -10.82
C ARG A 128 -1.85 -50.34 -10.34
N GLU A 129 -1.74 -50.55 -9.03
CA GLU A 129 -1.23 -51.79 -8.46
C GLU A 129 -2.10 -52.99 -8.84
N ALA A 130 -3.42 -52.88 -8.71
CA ALA A 130 -4.35 -53.94 -9.10
C ALA A 130 -4.23 -54.32 -10.59
N LEU A 131 -4.00 -53.34 -11.47
CA LEU A 131 -3.81 -53.55 -12.90
C LEU A 131 -2.45 -54.21 -13.21
N ALA A 132 -1.41 -53.93 -12.43
CA ALA A 132 -0.11 -54.58 -12.58
C ALA A 132 -0.09 -56.04 -12.08
N THR A 133 -1.04 -56.43 -11.23
CA THR A 133 -1.20 -57.80 -10.72
C THR A 133 -2.11 -58.68 -11.59
N LEU A 134 -2.76 -58.11 -12.61
CA LEU A 134 -3.52 -58.83 -13.65
C LEU A 134 -2.60 -59.31 -14.77
#